data_AF-A0A6B3FS26-F1
#
_entry.id   AF-A0A6B3FS26-F1
#
_cell.length_a   1.000
_cell.length_b   1.000
_cell.length_c   1.000
_cell.angle_alpha   90.00
_cell.angle_beta   90.00
_cell.angle_gamma   90.00
#
_symmetry.space_group_name_H-M   'P 1'
#
loop_
_entity.id
_entity.type
_entity.pdbx_description
1 polymer ?
#
loop_
_entity_poly.entity_id
_entity_poly.type
_entity_poly.pdbx_seq_one_letter_code
_entity_poly.pdbx_strand_id
1 'polypeptide(L)'
;MDQDVWRSLLTRVSKEAGEDPRVEWLAAAGDEELNAVLTAPQEPLWARELAAFRLGVAGDRRAFETLVLLLNHREPARCAAAAHALARLGDPRTARAAAALATNELRVAYALHPVRLLVALRAPEAVPALIAV
;
A
#
# COMPACT_ATOMS: atom_id res chain seq x y z
N MET A 1 -12.33 8.56 7.49
CA MET A 1 -11.77 7.45 6.68
C MET A 1 -10.25 7.58 6.61
N ASP A 2 -9.69 8.55 5.88
CA ASP A 2 -8.23 8.70 5.73
C ASP A 2 -7.51 8.88 7.08
N GLN A 3 -8.09 9.66 7.99
CA GLN A 3 -7.54 9.88 9.33
C GLN A 3 -7.53 8.61 10.19
N ASP A 4 -8.51 7.71 10.02
CA ASP A 4 -8.61 6.47 10.80
C ASP A 4 -7.60 5.43 10.31
N VAL A 5 -7.46 5.30 8.99
CA VAL A 5 -6.43 4.47 8.37
C VAL A 5 -5.04 4.96 8.77
N TRP A 6 -4.82 6.28 8.73
CA TRP A 6 -3.57 6.90 9.17
C TRP A 6 -3.23 6.59 10.63
N ARG A 7 -4.17 6.77 11.56
CA ARG A 7 -3.95 6.44 12.99
C ARG A 7 -3.65 4.96 13.21
N SER A 8 -4.36 4.08 12.51
CA SER A 8 -4.13 2.63 12.58
C SER A 8 -2.75 2.25 12.05
N LEU A 9 -2.35 2.82 10.91
CA LEU A 9 -1.02 2.64 10.33
C LEU A 9 0.06 3.12 11.29
N LEU A 10 -0.04 4.35 11.81
CA LEU A 10 0.95 4.88 12.75
C LEU A 10 1.07 4.02 14.00
N THR A 11 -0.06 3.59 14.57
CA THR A 11 -0.05 2.72 15.76
C THR A 11 0.70 1.42 15.51
N ARG A 12 0.52 0.82 14.31
CA ARG A 12 1.21 -0.42 13.92
C ARG A 12 2.69 -0.18 13.62
N VAL A 13 3.01 0.89 12.87
CA VAL A 13 4.38 1.29 12.55
C VAL A 13 5.18 1.59 13.82
N SER A 14 4.62 2.34 14.77
CA SER A 14 5.30 2.63 16.05
C SER A 14 5.60 1.37 16.84
N LYS A 15 4.72 0.36 16.81
CA LYS A 15 5.01 -0.94 17.45
C LYS A 15 6.13 -1.71 16.77
N GLU A 16 6.20 -1.66 15.44
CA GLU A 16 7.23 -2.36 14.64
C GLU A 16 8.59 -1.64 14.71
N ALA A 17 8.59 -0.31 14.74
CA ALA A 17 9.77 0.54 14.80
C ALA A 17 10.36 0.65 16.21
N GLY A 18 9.55 0.43 17.25
CA GLY A 18 9.95 0.66 18.64
C GLY A 18 10.16 2.15 18.91
N GLU A 19 11.28 2.49 19.54
CA GLU A 19 11.65 3.89 19.88
C GLU A 19 12.43 4.59 18.74
N ASP A 20 12.35 4.10 17.49
CA ASP A 20 13.05 4.75 16.37
C ASP A 20 12.45 6.16 16.10
N PRO A 21 13.22 7.24 16.27
CA PRO A 21 12.73 8.61 16.10
C PRO A 21 12.35 8.92 14.65
N ARG A 22 12.75 8.08 13.70
CA ARG A 22 12.40 8.25 12.28
C ARG A 22 10.91 8.08 12.03
N VAL A 23 10.12 7.49 12.94
CA VAL A 23 8.66 7.43 12.80
C VAL A 23 8.05 8.83 12.78
N GLU A 24 8.42 9.68 13.74
CA GLU A 24 7.91 11.06 13.83
C GLU A 24 8.43 11.91 12.68
N TRP A 25 9.72 11.74 12.35
CA TRP A 25 10.31 12.43 11.21
C TRP A 25 9.60 12.07 9.89
N LEU A 26 9.40 10.77 9.59
CA LEU A 26 8.68 10.33 8.39
C LEU A 26 7.21 10.72 8.39
N ALA A 27 6.59 10.91 9.56
CA ALA A 27 5.22 11.42 9.64
C ALA A 27 5.12 12.89 9.21
N ALA A 28 6.19 13.68 9.38
CA ALA A 28 6.25 15.11 9.06
C ALA A 28 7.07 15.44 7.79
N ALA A 29 7.82 14.47 7.23
CA ALA A 29 8.72 14.67 6.10
C ALA A 29 8.01 15.17 4.82
N GLY A 30 8.76 15.83 3.93
CA GLY A 30 8.29 16.21 2.60
C GLY A 30 8.34 15.05 1.60
N ASP A 31 7.72 15.24 0.43
CA ASP A 31 7.59 14.17 -0.57
C ASP A 31 8.94 13.68 -1.11
N GLU A 32 9.95 14.56 -1.18
CA GLU A 32 11.27 14.16 -1.69
C GLU A 32 12.03 13.30 -0.68
N GLU A 33 11.96 13.64 0.61
CA GLU A 33 12.54 12.81 1.67
C GLU A 33 11.85 11.44 1.76
N LEU A 34 10.52 11.41 1.60
CA LEU A 34 9.78 10.16 1.55
C LEU A 34 10.19 9.31 0.33
N ASN A 35 10.39 9.93 -0.83
CA ASN A 35 10.85 9.23 -2.03
C ASN A 35 12.27 8.68 -1.84
N ALA A 36 13.16 9.43 -1.18
CA ALA A 36 14.48 8.95 -0.84
C ALA A 36 14.41 7.65 -0.02
N VAL A 37 13.49 7.55 0.94
CA VAL A 37 13.27 6.33 1.76
C VAL A 37 12.79 5.15 0.92
N LEU A 38 11.98 5.37 -0.12
CA LEU A 38 11.54 4.30 -1.02
C LEU A 38 12.69 3.72 -1.84
N THR A 39 13.64 4.56 -2.25
CA THR A 39 14.77 4.16 -3.11
C THR A 39 16.00 3.73 -2.31
N ALA A 40 16.08 4.10 -1.04
CA ALA A 40 17.21 3.78 -0.19
C ALA A 40 17.34 2.26 0.04
N PRO A 41 18.58 1.73 -0.02
CA PRO A 41 18.83 0.32 0.25
C PRO A 41 18.60 0.03 1.75
N GLN A 42 18.15 -1.18 2.05
CA GLN A 42 18.02 -1.71 3.42
C GLN A 42 17.10 -0.92 4.37
N GLU A 43 16.24 -0.03 3.87
CA GLU A 43 15.23 0.59 4.72
C GLU A 43 14.24 -0.46 5.28
N PRO A 44 13.90 -0.37 6.58
CA PRO A 44 13.00 -1.31 7.19
C PRO A 44 11.60 -1.18 6.57
N LEU A 45 10.86 -2.29 6.58
CA LEU A 45 9.59 -2.36 5.87
C LEU A 45 8.56 -1.34 6.40
N TRP A 46 8.55 -1.08 7.71
CA TRP A 46 7.69 -0.06 8.31
C TRP A 46 7.95 1.35 7.77
N ALA A 47 9.21 1.70 7.48
CA ALA A 47 9.59 3.03 6.99
C ALA A 47 9.14 3.21 5.54
N ARG A 48 9.38 2.18 4.71
CA ARG A 48 8.90 2.13 3.32
C ARG A 48 7.38 2.18 3.23
N GLU A 49 6.69 1.50 4.14
CA GLU A 49 5.24 1.54 4.20
C GLU A 49 4.71 2.93 4.57
N LEU A 50 5.28 3.56 5.61
CA LEU A 50 4.88 4.90 6.02
C LEU A 50 5.09 5.92 4.89
N ALA A 51 6.25 5.86 4.23
CA ALA A 51 6.58 6.72 3.09
C ALA A 51 5.65 6.46 1.89
N ALA A 52 5.47 5.20 1.49
CA ALA A 52 4.64 4.83 0.34
C ALA A 52 3.17 5.19 0.57
N PHE A 53 2.66 5.01 1.79
CA PHE A 53 1.30 5.40 2.14
C PHE A 53 1.09 6.90 1.97
N ARG A 54 1.98 7.71 2.57
CA ARG A 54 1.88 9.18 2.51
C ARG A 54 1.97 9.69 1.07
N LEU A 55 2.98 9.25 0.33
CA LEU A 55 3.15 9.60 -1.08
C LEU A 55 1.95 9.15 -1.93
N GLY A 56 1.44 7.94 -1.70
CA GLY A 56 0.25 7.43 -2.40
C GLY A 56 -0.99 8.28 -2.15
N VAL A 57 -1.26 8.66 -0.91
CA VAL A 57 -2.41 9.53 -0.55
C VAL A 57 -2.27 10.95 -1.13
N ALA A 58 -1.03 11.44 -1.26
CA ALA A 58 -0.70 12.71 -1.90
C ALA A 58 -0.79 12.67 -3.44
N GLY A 59 -0.92 11.48 -4.05
CA GLY A 59 -1.00 11.31 -5.50
C GLY A 59 0.35 11.11 -6.18
N ASP A 60 1.43 10.91 -5.43
CA ASP A 60 2.76 10.66 -5.98
C ASP A 60 2.93 9.21 -6.43
N ARG A 61 3.05 9.05 -7.76
CA ARG A 61 3.13 7.75 -8.44
C ARG A 61 4.43 7.00 -8.20
N ARG A 62 5.45 7.65 -7.62
CA ARG A 62 6.69 7.00 -7.18
C ARG A 62 6.42 5.94 -6.09
N ALA A 63 5.32 6.07 -5.34
CA ALA A 63 4.90 5.08 -4.35
C ALA A 63 4.31 3.79 -4.93
N PHE A 64 3.93 3.78 -6.21
CA PHE A 64 3.10 2.71 -6.79
C PHE A 64 3.68 1.31 -6.58
N GLU A 65 4.94 1.09 -6.96
CA GLU A 65 5.56 -0.24 -6.89
C GLU A 65 5.65 -0.74 -5.44
N THR A 66 6.00 0.13 -4.49
CA THR A 66 6.04 -0.21 -3.07
C THR A 66 4.65 -0.55 -2.54
N LEU A 67 3.61 0.21 -2.92
CA LEU A 67 2.25 -0.07 -2.49
C LEU A 67 1.71 -1.39 -3.06
N VAL A 68 2.03 -1.73 -4.32
CA VAL A 68 1.66 -3.03 -4.91
C VAL A 68 2.33 -4.18 -4.17
N LEU A 69 3.61 -4.03 -3.78
CA LEU A 69 4.31 -5.01 -2.96
C LEU A 69 3.63 -5.20 -1.59
N LEU A 70 3.24 -4.10 -0.94
CA LEU A 70 2.57 -4.12 0.37
C LEU A 70 1.15 -4.69 0.30
N LEU A 71 0.45 -4.52 -0.81
CA LEU A 71 -0.88 -5.09 -1.05
C LEU A 71 -0.86 -6.62 -1.04
N ASN A 72 0.27 -7.24 -1.40
CA ASN A 72 0.49 -8.69 -1.41
C ASN A 72 1.19 -9.22 -0.13
N HIS A 73 1.13 -8.47 0.97
CA HIS A 73 1.78 -8.88 2.21
C HIS A 73 0.94 -9.86 3.03
N ARG A 74 1.57 -10.59 3.96
CA ARG A 74 0.89 -11.55 4.85
C ARG A 74 0.06 -10.90 5.96
N GLU A 75 0.29 -9.62 6.22
CA GLU A 75 -0.28 -8.89 7.36
C GLU A 75 -1.50 -8.08 6.88
N PRO A 76 -2.74 -8.43 7.27
CA PRO A 76 -3.94 -7.83 6.71
C PRO A 76 -4.02 -6.30 6.85
N ALA A 77 -3.55 -5.75 7.98
CA ALA A 77 -3.56 -4.31 8.22
C ALA A 77 -2.68 -3.53 7.21
N ARG A 78 -1.53 -4.11 6.84
CA ARG A 78 -0.61 -3.55 5.85
C ARG A 78 -1.24 -3.55 4.45
N CYS A 79 -1.90 -4.65 4.09
CA CYS A 79 -2.62 -4.75 2.81
C CYS A 79 -3.79 -3.76 2.73
N ALA A 80 -4.52 -3.56 3.83
CA ALA A 80 -5.62 -2.60 3.89
C ALA A 80 -5.13 -1.15 3.69
N ALA A 81 -4.04 -0.76 4.36
CA ALA A 81 -3.44 0.56 4.18
C ALA A 81 -2.91 0.76 2.76
N ALA A 82 -2.24 -0.25 2.19
CA ALA A 82 -1.76 -0.21 0.82
C ALA A 82 -2.90 -0.10 -0.21
N ALA A 83 -3.97 -0.88 -0.05
CA ALA A 83 -5.16 -0.79 -0.90
C ALA A 83 -5.79 0.60 -0.85
N HIS A 84 -5.90 1.18 0.35
CA HIS A 84 -6.43 2.53 0.52
C HIS A 84 -5.56 3.58 -0.19
N ALA A 85 -4.25 3.54 0.01
CA ALA A 85 -3.31 4.46 -0.64
C ALA A 85 -3.31 4.28 -2.17
N LEU A 86 -3.40 3.06 -2.69
CA LEU A 86 -3.51 2.80 -4.14
C LEU A 86 -4.80 3.35 -4.75
N ALA A 87 -5.94 3.20 -4.06
CA ALA A 87 -7.20 3.78 -4.50
C ALA A 87 -7.13 5.32 -4.55
N ARG A 88 -6.52 5.94 -3.55
CA ARG A 88 -6.28 7.38 -3.46
C ARG A 88 -5.29 7.88 -4.52
N LEU A 89 -4.24 7.11 -4.79
CA LEU A 89 -3.21 7.43 -5.77
C LEU A 89 -3.78 7.58 -7.18
N GLY A 90 -4.82 6.80 -7.52
CA GLY A 90 -5.49 6.90 -8.82
C GLY A 90 -4.58 6.51 -10.00
N ASP A 91 -3.49 5.76 -9.76
CA ASP A 91 -2.62 5.30 -10.84
C ASP A 91 -3.41 4.32 -11.74
N PRO A 92 -3.53 4.55 -13.06
CA PRO A 92 -4.22 3.67 -14.01
C PRO A 92 -3.71 2.22 -14.02
N ARG A 93 -2.49 1.97 -13.53
CA ARG A 93 -1.93 0.61 -13.42
C ARG A 93 -2.53 -0.19 -12.25
N THR A 94 -3.21 0.47 -11.30
CA THR A 94 -3.68 -0.13 -10.05
C THR A 94 -4.63 -1.31 -10.28
N ALA A 95 -5.63 -1.16 -11.16
CA ALA A 95 -6.59 -2.22 -11.42
C ALA A 95 -5.92 -3.48 -11.97
N ARG A 96 -4.99 -3.33 -12.91
CA ARG A 96 -4.22 -4.45 -13.49
C ARG A 96 -3.34 -5.13 -12.44
N ALA A 97 -2.65 -4.36 -11.60
CA ALA A 97 -1.80 -4.92 -10.55
C ALA A 97 -2.64 -5.70 -9.52
N ALA A 98 -3.76 -5.14 -9.06
CA ALA A 98 -4.64 -5.81 -8.12
C ALA A 98 -5.29 -7.07 -8.72
N ALA A 99 -5.67 -7.06 -10.00
CA ALA A 99 -6.15 -8.24 -10.71
C ALA A 99 -5.11 -9.36 -10.72
N ALA A 100 -3.86 -9.05 -11.09
CA ALA A 100 -2.79 -10.05 -11.10
C ALA A 100 -2.50 -10.66 -9.71
N LEU A 101 -2.66 -9.88 -8.64
CA LEU A 101 -2.53 -10.37 -7.27
C LEU A 101 -3.73 -11.24 -6.86
N ALA A 102 -4.95 -10.85 -7.25
CA ALA A 102 -6.17 -11.60 -6.94
C ALA A 102 -6.19 -12.99 -7.59
N THR A 103 -5.60 -13.13 -8.77
CA THR A 103 -5.55 -14.40 -9.53
C THR A 103 -4.29 -15.22 -9.26
N ASN A 104 -3.47 -14.83 -8.29
CA ASN A 104 -2.25 -15.56 -8.00
C ASN A 104 -2.57 -16.80 -7.14
N GLU A 105 -2.59 -17.98 -7.79
CA GLU A 105 -2.89 -19.27 -7.16
C GLU A 105 -1.95 -19.62 -6.00
N LEU A 106 -0.71 -19.12 -5.99
CA LEU A 106 0.27 -19.35 -4.92
C LEU A 106 0.09 -18.40 -3.72
N ARG A 107 -0.83 -17.44 -3.81
CA ARG A 107 -1.07 -16.37 -2.84
C ARG A 107 -2.56 -16.12 -2.58
N VAL A 108 -3.41 -17.11 -2.82
CA VAL A 108 -4.88 -16.99 -2.66
C VAL A 108 -5.29 -16.43 -1.30
N ALA A 109 -4.59 -16.79 -0.22
CA ALA A 109 -4.86 -16.28 1.12
C ALA A 109 -4.75 -14.75 1.24
N TYR A 110 -4.03 -14.08 0.34
CA TYR A 110 -3.82 -12.63 0.34
C TYR A 110 -4.69 -11.89 -0.68
N ALA A 111 -5.49 -12.61 -1.47
CA ALA A 111 -6.32 -12.05 -2.54
C ALA A 111 -7.43 -11.10 -2.04
N LEU A 112 -7.82 -11.19 -0.77
CA LEU A 112 -8.93 -10.41 -0.22
C LEU A 112 -8.81 -8.90 -0.46
N HIS A 113 -7.64 -8.31 -0.17
CA HIS A 113 -7.44 -6.86 -0.31
C HIS A 113 -7.32 -6.42 -1.78
N PRO A 114 -6.59 -7.14 -2.65
CA PRO A 114 -6.67 -6.93 -4.09
C PRO A 114 -8.10 -6.97 -4.64
N VAL A 115 -8.91 -7.97 -4.27
CA VAL A 115 -10.32 -8.07 -4.71
C VAL A 115 -11.14 -6.88 -4.21
N ARG A 116 -11.02 -6.51 -2.92
CA ARG A 116 -11.71 -5.34 -2.37
C ARG A 116 -11.30 -4.03 -3.06
N LEU A 117 -10.03 -3.89 -3.41
CA LEU A 117 -9.54 -2.74 -4.16
C LEU A 117 -10.18 -2.68 -5.56
N LEU A 118 -10.24 -3.80 -6.29
CA LEU A 118 -10.90 -3.87 -7.59
C LEU A 118 -12.38 -3.45 -7.51
N VAL A 119 -13.09 -3.91 -6.49
CA VAL A 119 -14.47 -3.50 -6.20
C VAL A 119 -14.56 -1.99 -5.93
N ALA A 120 -13.66 -1.44 -5.11
CA ALA A 120 -13.64 -0.02 -4.76
C ALA A 120 -13.36 0.87 -5.98
N LEU A 121 -12.48 0.43 -6.88
CA LEU A 121 -12.17 1.12 -8.13
C LEU A 121 -13.31 1.04 -9.16
N ARG A 122 -14.31 0.17 -8.93
CA ARG A 122 -15.35 -0.18 -9.91
C ARG A 122 -14.75 -0.52 -11.28
N ALA A 123 -13.60 -1.19 -11.31
CA ALA A 123 -12.86 -1.47 -12.55
C ALA A 123 -13.51 -2.67 -13.27
N PRO A 124 -14.32 -2.47 -14.33
CA PRO A 124 -14.93 -3.58 -15.06
C PRO A 124 -13.88 -4.47 -15.75
N GLU A 125 -12.70 -3.94 -16.04
CA GLU A 125 -11.57 -4.67 -16.63
C GLU A 125 -11.00 -5.72 -15.69
N ALA A 126 -11.35 -5.66 -14.40
CA ALA A 126 -11.00 -6.68 -13.41
C ALA A 126 -11.90 -7.92 -13.50
N VAL A 127 -13.04 -7.83 -14.18
CA VAL A 127 -14.02 -8.93 -14.25
C VAL A 127 -13.39 -10.20 -14.81
N PRO A 128 -12.69 -10.22 -15.97
CA PRO A 128 -12.08 -11.44 -16.49
C PRO A 128 -11.08 -12.10 -15.52
N ALA A 129 -10.36 -11.29 -14.73
CA ALA A 129 -9.46 -11.81 -13.71
C ALA A 129 -10.23 -12.49 -12.57
N LEU A 130 -11.39 -11.98 -12.18
CA LEU A 130 -12.17 -12.49 -11.05
C LEU A 130 -13.02 -13.73 -11.36
N ILE A 131 -13.33 -14.01 -12.64
CA ILE A 131 -14.08 -15.21 -13.09
C ILE A 131 -13.19 -16.38 -13.54
N ALA A 132 -11.87 -16.17 -13.65
CA ALA A 132 -10.92 -17.20 -14.07
C ALA A 132 -10.29 -18.00 -12.91
N VAL A 133 -10.64 -17.68 -11.67
CA VAL A 133 -10.21 -18.39 -10.44
C VAL A 133 -11.20 -19.49 -10.09
#